data_AF-A0AAD3N0N0-F1
#
_entry.id   AF-A0AAD3N0N0-F1
#
_cell.length_a   1.000
_cell.length_b   1.000
_cell.length_c   1.000
_cell.angle_alpha   90.00
_cell.angle_beta   90.00
_cell.angle_gamma   90.00
#
_symmetry.space_group_name_H-M   'P 1'
#
loop_
_entity.id
_entity.type
_entity.pdbx_description
1 polymer ?
#
loop_
_entity_poly.entity_id
_entity_poly.type
_entity_poly.pdbx_seq_one_letter_code
_entity_poly.pdbx_strand_id
1 'polypeptide(L)'
;MTVPKEIPEKWFPIVLPLQRKKQKGLDGGKSKKKRTEEERRVRANDREYNEKFQYASNCIMTSKYNIITFLPVNLFEQFQEVANTYFLFLLILQLIPQISSLSWFTTIVPLALVLSITAVKDATDDYFRHKSDNQVNNRQSQVLIRGS
;
A
#
# COMPACT_ATOMS: atom_id res chain seq x y z
N MET A 1 -0.33 -8.09 -53.92
CA MET A 1 -0.61 -6.64 -54.11
C MET A 1 -1.05 -6.11 -52.77
N THR A 2 -0.09 -5.79 -51.89
CA THR A 2 0.63 -4.50 -51.70
C THR A 2 0.01 -3.74 -50.55
N VAL A 3 0.63 -3.91 -49.37
CA VAL A 3 0.52 -3.00 -48.24
C VAL A 3 0.87 -1.60 -48.73
N PRO A 4 0.03 -0.57 -48.49
CA PRO A 4 0.41 0.80 -48.82
C PRO A 4 1.63 1.20 -47.98
N LYS A 5 2.77 1.37 -48.66
CA LYS A 5 3.88 2.25 -48.25
C LYS A 5 3.41 3.70 -48.36
N GLU A 6 4.19 4.62 -47.80
CA GLU A 6 4.04 6.08 -47.84
C GLU A 6 3.21 6.69 -46.69
N ILE A 7 3.75 6.64 -45.47
CA ILE A 7 3.47 7.69 -44.48
C ILE A 7 4.38 8.87 -44.84
N PRO A 8 3.86 10.06 -45.17
CA PRO A 8 4.69 11.18 -45.58
C PRO A 8 5.48 11.75 -44.39
N GLU A 9 6.81 11.62 -44.46
CA GLU A 9 7.85 12.18 -43.56
C GLU A 9 7.83 13.73 -43.41
N LYS A 10 6.76 14.42 -43.81
CA LYS A 10 6.72 15.89 -43.94
C LYS A 10 5.94 16.62 -42.83
N TRP A 11 5.59 15.94 -41.73
CA TRP A 11 4.79 16.52 -40.64
C TRP A 11 5.53 16.79 -39.32
N PHE A 12 6.86 16.69 -39.27
CA PHE A 12 7.63 17.09 -38.07
C PHE A 12 8.65 18.20 -38.36
N PRO A 13 8.22 19.46 -38.57
CA PRO A 13 9.11 20.57 -38.37
C PRO A 13 9.20 20.86 -36.85
N ILE A 14 10.44 21.04 -36.39
CA ILE A 14 10.79 21.73 -35.12
C ILE A 14 10.67 20.85 -33.87
N VAL A 15 11.64 19.96 -33.67
CA VAL A 15 12.06 19.59 -32.32
C VAL A 15 12.80 20.80 -31.74
N LEU A 16 12.07 21.69 -31.08
CA LEU A 16 12.64 22.76 -30.28
C LEU A 16 13.43 22.10 -29.12
N PRO A 17 14.72 22.41 -28.90
CA PRO A 17 15.36 21.99 -27.67
C PRO A 17 14.68 22.73 -26.52
N LEU A 18 13.89 21.99 -25.73
CA LEU A 18 13.37 22.45 -24.44
C LEU A 18 14.56 22.62 -23.48
N GLN A 19 15.30 23.73 -23.65
CA GLN A 19 16.26 24.23 -22.69
C GLN A 19 15.47 24.73 -21.47
N ARG A 20 15.12 23.78 -20.59
CA ARG A 20 14.46 24.10 -19.32
C ARG A 20 15.49 24.73 -18.38
N LYS A 21 15.53 26.06 -18.41
CA LYS A 21 16.28 26.93 -17.51
C LYS A 21 16.01 26.50 -16.05
N LYS A 22 17.07 26.13 -15.32
CA LYS A 22 16.99 25.68 -13.92
C LYS A 22 16.63 26.87 -13.03
N GLN A 23 15.36 26.99 -12.69
CA GLN A 23 14.86 27.97 -11.72
C GLN A 23 15.24 27.49 -10.31
N LYS A 24 16.13 28.20 -9.63
CA LYS A 24 16.43 28.00 -8.21
C LYS A 24 15.22 28.47 -7.40
N GLY A 25 14.33 27.55 -7.08
CA GLY A 25 13.33 27.70 -6.02
C GLY A 25 13.86 27.05 -4.74
N LEU A 26 13.90 27.83 -3.65
CA LEU A 26 13.97 27.29 -2.30
C LEU A 26 12.67 26.52 -2.05
N ASP A 27 12.75 25.20 -1.89
CA ASP A 27 11.69 24.43 -1.25
C ASP A 27 12.32 23.29 -0.45
N GLY A 28 11.97 23.25 0.85
CA GLY A 28 12.40 22.24 1.80
C GLY A 28 11.85 20.86 1.45
N GLY A 29 12.52 20.17 0.53
CA GLY A 29 12.17 18.83 0.10
C GLY A 29 12.81 17.76 0.99
N LYS A 30 11.96 16.96 1.65
CA LYS A 30 12.35 15.71 2.34
C LYS A 30 13.27 14.89 1.43
N SER A 31 14.45 14.55 1.95
CA SER A 31 15.48 13.80 1.23
C SER A 31 14.92 12.46 0.72
N LYS A 32 14.68 12.36 -0.59
CA LYS A 32 14.42 11.07 -1.24
C LYS A 32 15.70 10.25 -1.12
N LYS A 33 15.73 9.33 -0.16
CA LYS A 33 16.82 8.36 0.02
C LYS A 33 16.95 7.56 -1.27
N LYS A 34 17.98 7.85 -2.06
CA LYS A 34 18.33 7.12 -3.28
C LYS A 34 18.64 5.69 -2.83
N ARG A 35 17.85 4.69 -3.26
CA ARG A 35 18.14 3.29 -2.96
C ARG A 35 19.46 2.95 -3.62
N THR A 36 20.51 2.75 -2.84
CA THR A 36 21.74 2.12 -3.32
C THR A 36 21.36 0.72 -3.79
N GLU A 37 21.62 0.41 -5.05
CA GLU A 37 21.44 -0.95 -5.56
C GLU A 37 22.50 -1.83 -4.91
N GLU A 38 22.08 -2.70 -4.00
CA GLU A 38 22.96 -3.68 -3.37
C GLU A 38 23.10 -4.89 -4.31
N GLU A 39 24.34 -5.19 -4.72
CA GLU A 39 24.66 -6.34 -5.54
C GLU A 39 24.36 -7.64 -4.75
N ARG A 40 23.51 -8.53 -5.31
CA ARG A 40 23.20 -9.83 -4.70
C ARG A 40 24.10 -10.93 -5.26
N ARG A 41 24.85 -11.61 -4.40
CA ARG A 41 25.74 -12.73 -4.77
C ARG A 41 25.19 -14.08 -4.30
N VAL A 42 24.83 -14.95 -5.24
CA VAL A 42 24.28 -16.28 -4.96
C VAL A 42 25.17 -17.34 -5.59
N ARG A 43 25.46 -18.43 -4.87
CA ARG A 43 26.19 -19.61 -5.39
C ARG A 43 25.23 -20.74 -5.71
N ALA A 44 25.43 -21.38 -6.86
CA ALA A 44 24.64 -22.55 -7.26
C ALA A 44 25.04 -23.79 -6.43
N ASN A 45 24.04 -24.61 -6.04
CA ASN A 45 24.22 -25.84 -5.28
C ASN A 45 24.94 -25.70 -3.90
N ASP A 46 25.08 -24.48 -3.39
CA ASP A 46 25.72 -24.18 -2.09
C ASP A 46 24.73 -23.41 -1.19
N ARG A 47 23.89 -24.17 -0.47
CA ARG A 47 22.84 -23.62 0.40
C ARG A 47 23.44 -22.94 1.64
N GLU A 48 24.47 -23.52 2.24
CA GLU A 48 25.13 -22.98 3.44
C GLU A 48 25.76 -21.61 3.19
N TYR A 49 26.37 -21.39 2.02
CA TYR A 49 26.86 -20.07 1.65
C TYR A 49 25.72 -19.05 1.49
N ASN A 50 24.64 -19.43 0.79
CA ASN A 50 23.52 -18.53 0.50
C ASN A 50 22.72 -18.14 1.76
N GLU A 51 22.60 -19.03 2.75
CA GLU A 51 21.89 -18.76 4.01
C GLU A 51 22.55 -17.66 4.85
N LYS A 52 23.86 -17.43 4.69
CA LYS A 52 24.61 -16.36 5.42
C LYS A 52 24.11 -14.95 5.11
N PHE A 53 23.46 -14.75 3.97
CA PHE A 53 22.99 -13.44 3.51
C PHE A 53 21.54 -13.13 3.90
N GLN A 54 20.85 -14.05 4.58
CA GLN A 54 19.47 -13.87 5.08
C GLN A 54 18.51 -13.24 4.05
N TYR A 55 18.49 -13.77 2.83
CA TYR A 55 17.56 -13.32 1.81
C TYR A 55 16.10 -13.51 2.25
N ALA A 56 15.22 -12.65 1.73
CA ALA A 56 13.78 -12.76 1.95
C ALA A 56 13.27 -14.15 1.49
N SER A 57 12.30 -14.68 2.23
CA SER A 57 11.65 -15.95 1.88
C SER A 57 10.80 -15.80 0.61
N ASN A 58 10.52 -16.92 -0.06
CA ASN A 58 9.61 -16.98 -1.20
C ASN A 58 8.13 -16.94 -0.79
N CYS A 59 7.81 -16.42 0.39
CA CYS A 59 6.46 -16.28 0.89
C CYS A 59 5.87 -14.97 0.39
N ILE A 60 4.70 -15.03 -0.24
CA ILE A 60 3.94 -13.87 -0.68
C ILE A 60 2.90 -13.56 0.40
N MET A 61 2.86 -12.31 0.85
CA MET A 61 1.86 -11.80 1.79
C MET A 61 1.23 -10.56 1.19
N THR A 62 -0.06 -10.64 0.89
CA THR A 62 -0.90 -9.58 0.32
C THR A 62 -1.90 -9.02 1.32
N SER A 63 -2.10 -9.72 2.44
CA SER A 63 -2.84 -9.21 3.58
C SER A 63 -2.14 -8.01 4.23
N LYS A 64 -2.96 -7.07 4.67
CA LYS A 64 -2.52 -5.80 5.23
C LYS A 64 -2.49 -5.83 6.76
N TYR A 65 -3.39 -6.60 7.36
CA TYR A 65 -3.56 -6.63 8.80
C TYR A 65 -3.11 -7.96 9.40
N ASN A 66 -2.58 -7.88 10.61
CA ASN A 66 -2.47 -9.01 11.52
C ASN A 66 -3.62 -8.92 12.53
N ILE A 67 -3.95 -10.03 13.21
CA ILE A 67 -5.06 -10.10 14.17
C ILE A 67 -4.96 -8.98 15.23
N ILE A 68 -3.75 -8.65 15.68
CA ILE A 68 -3.49 -7.62 16.69
C ILE A 68 -3.47 -6.21 16.06
N THR A 69 -2.90 -6.06 14.87
CA THR A 69 -2.75 -4.75 14.23
C THR A 69 -4.01 -4.29 13.50
N PHE A 70 -4.97 -5.19 13.29
CA PHE A 70 -6.22 -4.91 12.61
C PHE A 70 -6.94 -3.72 13.25
N LEU A 71 -7.34 -3.82 14.52
CA LEU A 71 -8.15 -2.79 15.16
C LEU A 71 -7.47 -1.40 15.18
N PRO A 72 -6.23 -1.23 15.69
CA PRO A 72 -5.63 0.10 15.79
C PRO A 72 -5.33 0.73 14.43
N VAL A 73 -4.87 -0.05 13.44
CA VAL A 73 -4.55 0.48 12.11
C VAL A 73 -5.83 0.76 11.32
N ASN A 74 -6.80 -0.15 11.37
CA ASN A 74 -8.06 0.00 10.67
C ASN A 74 -8.87 1.22 11.19
N LEU A 75 -8.96 1.42 12.51
CA LEU A 75 -9.60 2.62 13.06
C LEU A 75 -8.85 3.88 12.68
N PHE A 76 -7.51 3.86 12.74
CA PHE A 76 -6.71 5.02 12.35
C PHE A 76 -6.98 5.42 10.90
N GLU A 77 -7.05 4.46 9.98
CA GLU A 77 -7.38 4.71 8.58
C GLU A 77 -8.79 5.25 8.38
N GLN A 78 -9.78 4.71 9.12
CA GLN A 78 -11.15 5.23 9.06
C GLN A 78 -11.22 6.69 9.57
N PHE A 79 -10.46 7.05 10.61
CA PHE A 79 -10.37 8.43 11.11
C PHE A 79 -9.46 9.35 10.29
N GLN A 80 -8.80 8.88 9.23
CA GLN A 80 -8.18 9.79 8.25
C GLN A 80 -9.19 10.34 7.25
N GLU A 81 -10.37 9.74 7.17
CA GLU A 81 -11.46 10.22 6.33
C GLU A 81 -12.14 11.44 6.96
N VAL A 82 -12.36 12.48 6.16
CA VAL A 82 -12.90 13.76 6.63
C VAL A 82 -14.28 13.60 7.27
N ALA A 83 -15.13 12.71 6.73
CA ALA A 83 -16.46 12.45 7.29
C ALA A 83 -16.39 11.86 8.70
N ASN A 84 -15.60 10.80 8.89
CA ASN A 84 -15.45 10.13 10.18
C ASN A 84 -14.80 11.05 11.23
N THR A 85 -13.82 11.85 10.80
CA THR A 85 -13.16 12.86 11.66
C THR A 85 -14.13 13.98 12.07
N TYR A 86 -14.98 14.45 11.13
CA TYR A 86 -15.99 15.46 11.42
C TYR A 86 -16.97 14.97 12.49
N PHE A 87 -17.50 13.76 12.34
CA PHE A 87 -18.38 13.16 13.35
C PHE A 87 -17.68 12.93 14.69
N LEU A 88 -16.39 12.60 14.68
CA LEU A 88 -15.59 12.49 15.90
C LEU A 88 -15.50 13.83 16.64
N PHE A 89 -15.26 14.94 15.94
CA PHE A 89 -15.26 16.27 16.56
C PHE A 89 -16.64 16.66 17.09
N LEU A 90 -17.70 16.39 16.33
CA LEU A 90 -19.07 16.59 16.81
C LEU A 90 -19.33 15.82 18.11
N LEU A 91 -18.95 14.54 18.15
CA LEU A 91 -19.08 13.69 19.33
C LEU A 91 -18.33 14.28 20.53
N ILE A 92 -17.07 14.73 20.35
CA ILE A 92 -16.28 15.36 21.40
C ILE A 92 -16.95 16.64 21.93
N LEU A 93 -17.48 17.48 21.05
CA LEU A 93 -18.21 18.69 21.45
C LEU A 93 -19.48 18.37 22.25
N GLN A 94 -20.18 17.29 21.92
CA GLN A 94 -21.40 16.86 22.60
C GLN A 94 -21.14 16.14 23.93
N LEU A 95 -19.93 15.61 24.14
CA LEU A 95 -19.52 15.07 25.45
C LEU A 95 -19.36 16.15 26.52
N ILE A 96 -19.29 17.44 26.14
CA ILE A 96 -19.24 18.57 27.07
C ILE A 96 -20.68 19.04 27.35
N PRO A 97 -21.29 18.63 28.49
CA PRO A 97 -22.70 18.94 28.79
C PRO A 97 -22.98 20.43 28.98
N GLN A 98 -21.94 21.25 29.17
CA GLN A 98 -22.06 22.71 29.33
C GLN A 98 -22.29 23.44 28.00
N ILE A 99 -21.92 22.81 26.87
CA ILE A 99 -21.99 23.42 25.53
C ILE A 99 -23.12 22.81 24.70
N SER A 100 -23.49 21.54 24.97
CA SER A 100 -24.51 20.82 24.21
C SER A 100 -25.69 20.40 25.08
N SER A 101 -26.91 20.76 24.66
CA SER A 101 -28.16 20.25 25.22
C SER A 101 -28.61 18.92 24.59
N LEU A 102 -27.91 18.43 23.55
CA LEU A 102 -28.20 17.17 22.87
C LEU A 102 -27.47 16.00 23.54
N SER A 103 -28.16 14.84 23.61
CA SER A 103 -27.59 13.59 24.13
C SER A 103 -26.47 13.06 23.22
N TRP A 104 -25.32 12.73 23.82
CA TRP A 104 -24.18 12.07 23.18
C TRP A 104 -24.55 10.78 22.41
N PHE A 105 -25.65 10.12 22.78
CA PHE A 105 -26.12 8.92 22.12
C PHE A 105 -26.47 9.15 20.64
N THR A 106 -27.03 10.31 20.29
CA THR A 106 -27.52 10.56 18.93
C THR A 106 -26.40 10.68 17.90
N THR A 107 -25.16 10.89 18.33
CA THR A 107 -23.99 11.02 17.46
C THR A 107 -23.02 9.86 17.54
N ILE A 108 -22.89 9.22 18.71
CA ILE A 108 -22.05 8.02 18.83
C ILE A 108 -22.63 6.83 18.06
N VAL A 109 -23.96 6.68 18.03
CA VAL A 109 -24.62 5.56 17.36
C VAL A 109 -24.34 5.51 15.87
N PRO A 110 -24.60 6.57 15.07
CA PRO A 110 -24.32 6.54 13.65
C PRO A 110 -22.82 6.38 13.36
N LEU A 111 -21.95 7.04 14.15
CA LEU A 111 -20.49 6.92 13.99
C LEU A 111 -20.03 5.47 14.24
N ALA A 112 -20.43 4.87 15.36
CA ALA A 112 -20.05 3.50 15.71
C ALA A 112 -20.59 2.49 14.69
N LEU A 113 -21.82 2.69 14.18
CA LEU A 113 -22.40 1.82 13.16
C LEU A 113 -21.58 1.85 11.86
N VAL A 114 -21.24 3.04 11.35
CA VAL A 114 -20.46 3.18 10.12
C VAL A 114 -19.06 2.59 10.29
N LEU A 115 -18.37 2.91 11.39
CA LEU A 115 -17.02 2.38 11.65
C LEU A 115 -17.04 0.83 11.79
N SER A 116 -18.07 0.28 12.44
CA SER A 116 -18.21 -1.16 12.62
C SER A 116 -18.45 -1.88 11.29
N ILE A 117 -19.36 -1.38 10.45
CA ILE A 117 -19.62 -1.98 9.13
C ILE A 117 -18.36 -1.97 8.27
N THR A 118 -17.66 -0.83 8.22
CA THR A 118 -16.42 -0.69 7.45
C THR A 118 -15.34 -1.64 8.00
N ALA A 119 -15.18 -1.74 9.32
CA ALA A 119 -14.23 -2.66 9.92
C ALA A 119 -14.55 -4.13 9.61
N VAL A 120 -15.82 -4.54 9.71
CA VAL A 120 -16.21 -5.94 9.39
C VAL A 120 -15.92 -6.27 7.93
N LYS A 121 -16.20 -5.32 7.02
CA LYS A 121 -15.87 -5.46 5.60
C LYS A 121 -14.35 -5.65 5.42
N ASP A 122 -13.55 -4.76 5.97
CA ASP A 122 -12.09 -4.79 5.82
C ASP A 122 -11.48 -6.06 6.45
N ALA A 123 -12.00 -6.50 7.59
CA ALA A 123 -11.58 -7.76 8.23
C ALA A 123 -11.88 -8.98 7.35
N THR A 124 -13.07 -9.01 6.75
CA THR A 124 -13.51 -10.11 5.89
C THR A 124 -12.66 -10.17 4.63
N ASP A 125 -12.43 -9.03 3.98
CA ASP A 125 -11.59 -8.94 2.79
C ASP A 125 -10.15 -9.38 3.08
N ASP A 126 -9.58 -8.95 4.22
CA ASP A 126 -8.23 -9.33 4.62
C ASP A 126 -8.13 -10.83 4.95
N TYR A 127 -9.15 -11.41 5.59
CA TYR A 127 -9.23 -12.85 5.84
C TYR A 127 -9.19 -13.66 4.54
N PHE A 128 -9.95 -13.25 3.52
CA PHE A 128 -9.91 -13.91 2.21
C PHE A 128 -8.54 -13.79 1.54
N ARG A 129 -7.82 -12.68 1.73
CA ARG A 129 -6.44 -12.53 1.26
C ARG A 129 -5.49 -13.50 1.96
N HIS A 130 -5.54 -13.60 3.29
CA HIS A 130 -4.74 -14.58 4.04
C HIS A 130 -4.99 -16.01 3.55
N LYS A 131 -6.26 -16.37 3.30
CA LYS A 131 -6.62 -17.68 2.76
C LYS A 131 -6.07 -17.90 1.35
N SER A 132 -6.07 -16.87 0.50
CA SER A 132 -5.53 -16.93 -0.86
C SER A 132 -4.01 -17.07 -0.85
N ASP A 133 -3.32 -16.25 -0.06
CA ASP A 133 -1.87 -16.28 0.12
C ASP A 133 -1.43 -17.67 0.60
N ASN A 134 -2.12 -18.25 1.58
CA ASN A 134 -1.81 -19.59 2.07
C ASN A 134 -1.98 -20.67 0.99
N GLN A 135 -2.94 -20.54 0.08
CA GLN A 135 -3.08 -21.46 -1.05
C GLN A 135 -1.94 -21.33 -2.06
N VAL A 136 -1.47 -20.10 -2.33
CA VAL A 136 -0.38 -19.84 -3.27
C VAL A 136 0.96 -20.30 -2.70
N ASN A 137 1.24 -19.98 -1.43
CA ASN A 137 2.50 -20.30 -0.77
C ASN A 137 2.70 -21.81 -0.54
N ASN A 138 1.62 -22.59 -0.44
CA ASN A 138 1.68 -24.05 -0.24
C ASN A 138 1.60 -24.86 -1.56
N ARG A 139 1.74 -24.22 -2.73
CA ARG A 139 1.78 -24.95 -4.00
C ARG A 139 3.03 -25.83 -4.07
N GLN A 140 2.87 -27.05 -4.58
CA GLN A 140 3.99 -27.98 -4.74
C GLN A 140 5.00 -27.43 -5.74
N SER A 141 6.28 -27.49 -5.38
CA SER A 141 7.39 -27.14 -6.25
C SER A 141 8.47 -28.21 -6.14
N GLN A 142 9.12 -28.51 -7.27
CA GLN A 142 10.27 -29.41 -7.29
C GLN A 142 11.52 -28.59 -6.97
N VAL A 143 12.29 -29.07 -6.00
CA VAL A 143 13.56 -28.44 -5.60
C VAL A 143 14.68 -29.43 -5.77
N LEU A 144 15.80 -28.97 -6.34
CA LEU A 144 17.01 -29.79 -6.46
C LEU A 144 17.67 -29.89 -5.08
N ILE A 145 17.84 -31.11 -4.59
CA ILE A 145 18.51 -31.39 -3.32
C ILE A 145 19.81 -32.13 -3.64
N ARG A 146 20.95 -31.56 -3.26
CA ARG A 146 22.29 -32.20 -3.34
C ARG A 146 22.84 -32.52 -4.74
N GLY A 147 22.19 -32.09 -5.82
CA GLY A 147 22.79 -32.06 -7.16
C GLY A 147 23.03 -33.42 -7.83
N SER A 148 22.26 -34.46 -7.48
CA SER A 148 22.20 -35.74 -8.21
C SER A 148 20.90 -35.88 -8.97
#